data_AF-A0A920S2L2-F1
#
_entry.id   AF-A0A920S2L2-F1
#
_cell.length_a   1.000
_cell.length_b   1.000
_cell.length_c   1.000
_cell.angle_alpha   90.00
_cell.angle_beta   90.00
_cell.angle_gamma   90.00
#
_symmetry.space_group_name_H-M   'P 1'
#
loop_
_entity.id
_entity.type
_entity.pdbx_description
1 polymer ?
#
loop_
_entity_poly.entity_id
_entity_poly.type
_entity_poly.pdbx_seq_one_letter_code
_entity_poly.pdbx_strand_id
1 'polypeptide(L)'
;MLAFGGLLNMGLFLKVGAMFIVGITGMVPDSVAVNTVMVVLLVLVLVYTVIGGMISVVITDYIQFVILSVGLLVAGWLAIESVEWDNLFETVRTHKGEAGFNPVAADSSFGFEYVAWMFFLGIVNCALWPTAVARALAMESTTALKRQYTWSSISFAIRMIIPNLLGVCAFVFVMTKSPDLQAVFFPEEADVKAVDNLYAMPIFLGRILPAGLIGLITAAMIAAFMSTHDGYLLCWSTVITQDIIAPLFKERLDNPTRIKITRVLIVLIGLYILYWGLIYTGEEDIWDYMAVTGAIYFTGAFSLLFGGLYWHRASSTGAVLALLVGITAVLGLGPVQKAVHTFIPGSIAERNITAIDDTTIEFEAFKEPDEVEDSFVRDMVVDFVMTPFEQARPWRFNGLKSWIAVVQNTAGQEQAFEVRTSDPDAVKVRAWPENFEPQVGDTVSFYKPLSGARVGLMTIGFTLFVFILGSLFFPGSQTKGGHQ
;
A
#
# COMPACT_ATOMS: atom_id res chain seq x y z
N MET A 1 13.46 10.23 -7.74
CA MET A 1 12.02 10.20 -7.40
C MET A 1 11.39 8.88 -7.78
N LEU A 2 11.41 8.52 -9.07
CA LEU A 2 10.81 7.26 -9.54
C LEU A 2 11.38 6.03 -8.83
N ALA A 3 12.71 5.93 -8.75
CA ALA A 3 13.39 4.87 -8.00
C ALA A 3 13.03 4.89 -6.50
N PHE A 4 12.82 6.05 -5.90
CA PHE A 4 12.48 6.15 -4.48
C PHE A 4 11.08 5.58 -4.18
N GLY A 5 10.05 5.99 -4.93
CA GLY A 5 8.69 5.45 -4.77
C GLY A 5 8.64 3.94 -5.03
N GLY A 6 9.38 3.47 -6.05
CA GLY A 6 9.53 2.06 -6.37
C GLY A 6 10.18 1.21 -5.28
N LEU A 7 11.28 1.71 -4.71
CA LEU A 7 12.00 1.05 -3.62
C LEU A 7 11.16 1.01 -2.34
N LEU A 8 10.46 2.11 -2.02
CA LEU A 8 9.50 2.11 -0.91
C LEU A 8 8.39 1.09 -1.13
N ASN A 9 7.77 1.07 -2.32
CA ASN A 9 6.67 0.16 -2.61
C ASN A 9 7.06 -1.32 -2.43
N MET A 10 8.25 -1.71 -2.90
CA MET A 10 8.79 -3.06 -2.72
C MET A 10 9.23 -3.36 -1.28
N GLY A 11 9.51 -2.33 -0.46
CA GLY A 11 10.16 -2.46 0.84
C GLY A 11 9.48 -3.42 1.81
N LEU A 12 8.17 -3.63 1.69
CA LEU A 12 7.41 -4.56 2.54
C LEU A 12 7.17 -5.94 1.93
N PHE A 13 7.46 -6.15 0.65
CA PHE A 13 7.17 -7.42 -0.03
C PHE A 13 7.92 -8.58 0.61
N LEU A 14 9.16 -8.35 1.05
CA LEU A 14 9.98 -9.37 1.70
C LEU A 14 9.37 -9.84 3.03
N LYS A 15 8.87 -8.90 3.85
CA LYS A 15 8.20 -9.19 5.12
C LYS A 15 6.90 -9.95 4.89
N VAL A 16 6.06 -9.48 3.98
CA VAL A 16 4.78 -10.12 3.62
C VAL A 16 5.00 -11.54 3.09
N GLY A 17 6.01 -11.73 2.23
CA GLY A 17 6.39 -13.05 1.73
C GLY A 17 6.84 -13.99 2.84
N ALA A 18 7.59 -13.49 3.83
CA ALA A 18 7.99 -14.28 4.99
C ALA A 18 6.80 -14.63 5.90
N MET A 19 5.88 -13.69 6.13
CA MET A 19 4.65 -13.95 6.90
C MET A 19 3.80 -15.04 6.26
N PHE A 20 3.70 -15.06 4.93
CA PHE A 20 3.03 -16.15 4.21
C PHE A 20 3.65 -17.50 4.53
N ILE A 21 4.98 -17.62 4.40
CA ILE A 21 5.68 -18.90 4.63
C ILE A 21 5.53 -19.35 6.09
N VAL A 22 5.66 -18.42 7.04
CA VAL A 22 5.45 -18.71 8.47
C VAL A 22 4.02 -19.22 8.71
N GLY A 23 3.01 -18.55 8.15
CA GLY A 23 1.61 -18.93 8.32
C GLY A 23 1.25 -20.27 7.68
N ILE A 24 1.68 -20.53 6.44
CA ILE A 24 1.34 -21.78 5.73
C ILE A 24 2.07 -23.01 6.31
N THR A 25 3.25 -22.82 6.89
CA THR A 25 4.03 -23.91 7.51
C THR A 25 3.61 -24.19 8.95
N GLY A 26 2.78 -23.34 9.56
CA GLY A 26 2.37 -23.45 10.95
C GLY A 26 3.47 -23.10 11.95
N MET A 27 4.51 -22.39 11.52
CA MET A 27 5.51 -21.83 12.43
C MET A 27 4.86 -20.78 13.35
N VAL A 28 5.39 -20.64 14.57
CA VAL A 28 4.94 -19.58 15.48
C VAL A 28 5.24 -18.22 14.82
N PRO A 29 4.26 -17.30 14.71
CA PRO A 29 4.43 -16.01 14.05
C PRO A 29 5.16 -15.01 14.95
N ASP A 30 6.35 -15.37 15.41
CA ASP A 30 7.23 -14.48 16.16
C ASP A 30 8.20 -13.73 15.23
N SER A 31 8.84 -12.70 15.77
CA SER A 31 9.79 -11.88 15.03
C SER A 31 10.99 -12.71 14.54
N VAL A 32 11.41 -13.72 15.29
CA VAL A 32 12.56 -14.57 14.94
C VAL A 32 12.26 -15.40 13.70
N ALA A 33 11.11 -16.06 13.65
CA ALA A 33 10.69 -16.86 12.50
C ALA A 33 10.56 -15.99 11.25
N VAL A 34 9.83 -14.87 11.34
CA VAL A 34 9.64 -13.96 10.21
C VAL A 34 10.98 -13.43 9.71
N ASN A 35 11.85 -12.93 10.59
CA ASN A 35 13.15 -12.39 10.22
C ASN A 35 14.06 -13.45 9.58
N THR A 36 14.03 -14.67 10.09
CA THR A 36 14.82 -15.78 9.54
C THR A 36 14.35 -16.11 8.12
N VAL A 37 13.04 -16.23 7.92
CA VAL A 37 12.47 -16.53 6.61
C VAL A 37 12.75 -15.38 5.62
N MET A 38 12.67 -14.12 6.06
CA MET A 38 13.05 -12.97 5.23
C MET A 38 14.50 -13.09 4.72
N VAL A 39 15.45 -13.41 5.61
CA VAL A 39 16.86 -13.57 5.21
C VAL A 39 17.02 -14.71 4.22
N VAL A 40 16.38 -15.86 4.46
CA VAL A 40 16.45 -17.03 3.56
C VAL A 40 15.88 -16.69 2.18
N LEU A 41 14.69 -16.08 2.12
CA LEU A 41 14.05 -15.68 0.86
C LEU A 41 14.90 -14.66 0.09
N LEU A 42 15.49 -13.69 0.79
CA LEU A 42 16.33 -12.68 0.17
C LEU A 42 17.60 -13.28 -0.42
N VAL A 43 18.31 -14.13 0.34
CA VAL A 43 19.52 -14.80 -0.13
C VAL A 43 19.20 -15.63 -1.38
N LEU A 44 18.10 -16.37 -1.34
CA LEU A 44 17.64 -17.18 -2.46
C LEU A 44 17.44 -16.33 -3.72
N VAL A 45 16.73 -15.21 -3.61
CA VAL A 45 16.51 -14.30 -4.74
C VAL A 45 17.81 -13.69 -5.26
N LEU A 46 18.68 -13.20 -4.36
CA LEU A 46 19.90 -12.50 -4.75
C LEU A 46 20.87 -13.41 -5.52
N VAL A 47 21.00 -14.67 -5.11
CA VAL A 47 21.95 -15.62 -5.73
C VAL A 47 21.72 -15.74 -7.23
N TYR A 48 20.48 -15.94 -7.68
CA TYR A 48 20.23 -16.11 -9.11
C TYR A 48 20.06 -14.76 -9.85
N THR A 49 19.51 -13.73 -9.19
CA THR A 49 19.28 -12.42 -9.83
C THR A 49 20.59 -11.75 -10.23
N VAL A 50 21.60 -11.81 -9.37
CA VAL A 50 22.93 -11.20 -9.64
C VAL A 50 23.64 -11.91 -10.79
N ILE A 51 23.49 -13.24 -10.89
CA ILE A 51 24.18 -14.07 -11.88
C ILE A 51 23.48 -13.98 -13.25
N GLY A 52 22.16 -14.11 -13.28
CA GLY A 52 21.39 -14.44 -14.49
C GLY A 52 21.07 -13.28 -15.44
N GLY A 53 20.89 -12.06 -14.94
CA GLY A 53 20.45 -10.92 -15.76
C GLY A 53 19.05 -11.12 -16.41
N MET A 54 18.66 -10.19 -17.31
CA MET A 54 17.27 -10.11 -17.82
C MET A 54 16.79 -11.39 -18.52
N ILE A 55 17.65 -12.04 -19.34
CA ILE A 55 17.25 -13.25 -20.08
C ILE A 55 16.98 -14.41 -19.12
N SER A 56 17.85 -14.61 -18.13
CA SER A 56 17.64 -15.66 -17.13
C SER A 56 16.35 -15.41 -16.35
N VAL A 57 16.09 -14.17 -15.95
CA VAL A 57 14.87 -13.78 -15.23
C VAL A 57 13.62 -14.11 -16.06
N VAL A 58 13.61 -13.76 -17.35
CA VAL A 58 12.45 -14.06 -18.22
C VAL A 58 12.20 -15.58 -18.37
N ILE A 59 13.26 -16.38 -18.46
CA ILE A 59 13.13 -17.84 -18.55
C ILE A 59 12.63 -18.43 -17.24
N THR A 60 13.19 -18.00 -16.10
CA THR A 60 12.73 -18.47 -14.78
C THR A 60 11.29 -18.05 -14.51
N ASP A 61 10.91 -16.82 -14.88
CA ASP A 61 9.55 -16.31 -14.78
C ASP A 61 8.56 -17.20 -15.52
N TYR A 62 8.92 -17.69 -16.72
CA TYR A 62 8.06 -18.59 -17.49
C TYR A 62 7.81 -19.91 -16.76
N ILE A 63 8.86 -20.54 -16.23
CA ILE A 63 8.73 -21.81 -15.48
C ILE A 63 7.92 -21.59 -14.20
N GLN A 64 8.24 -20.52 -13.47
CA GLN A 64 7.55 -20.11 -12.25
C GLN A 64 6.07 -19.82 -12.49
N PHE A 65 5.74 -19.18 -13.62
CA PHE A 65 4.37 -18.91 -14.03
C PHE A 65 3.54 -20.17 -14.20
N VAL A 66 4.12 -21.24 -14.80
CA VAL A 66 3.42 -22.52 -14.98
C VAL A 66 3.11 -23.16 -13.62
N ILE A 67 4.12 -23.24 -12.75
CA ILE A 67 3.96 -23.83 -11.39
C ILE A 67 2.93 -23.02 -10.59
N LEU A 68 3.03 -21.69 -10.62
CA LEU A 68 2.12 -20.78 -9.95
C LEU A 68 0.68 -20.94 -10.46
N SER A 69 0.49 -21.04 -11.77
CA SER A 69 -0.84 -21.13 -12.36
C SER A 69 -1.56 -22.41 -11.94
N VAL A 70 -0.85 -23.54 -11.93
CA VAL A 70 -1.42 -24.82 -11.46
C VAL A 70 -1.73 -24.74 -9.96
N GLY A 71 -0.78 -24.26 -9.15
CA GLY A 71 -0.97 -24.14 -7.71
C GLY A 71 -2.17 -23.25 -7.36
N LEU A 72 -2.28 -22.08 -8.00
CA LEU A 72 -3.35 -21.13 -7.72
C LEU A 72 -4.73 -21.68 -8.09
N LEU A 73 -4.86 -22.36 -9.23
CA LEU A 73 -6.13 -22.96 -9.66
C LEU A 73 -6.57 -24.11 -8.73
N VAL A 74 -5.62 -24.98 -8.35
CA VAL A 74 -5.90 -26.09 -7.41
C VAL A 74 -6.28 -25.56 -6.04
N ALA A 75 -5.52 -24.58 -5.52
CA ALA A 75 -5.83 -23.95 -4.23
C ALA A 75 -7.20 -23.26 -4.26
N GLY A 76 -7.52 -22.52 -5.33
CA GLY A 76 -8.82 -21.84 -5.48
C GLY A 76 -9.98 -22.82 -5.48
N TRP A 77 -9.86 -23.95 -6.20
CA TRP A 77 -10.88 -24.99 -6.21
C TRP A 77 -11.09 -25.62 -4.83
N LEU A 78 -10.01 -26.06 -4.19
CA LEU A 78 -10.09 -26.69 -2.85
C LEU A 78 -10.56 -25.71 -1.77
N ALA A 79 -10.21 -24.44 -1.88
CA ALA A 79 -10.69 -23.41 -0.97
C ALA A 79 -12.21 -23.28 -1.03
N ILE A 80 -12.80 -23.19 -2.23
CA ILE A 80 -14.26 -23.17 -2.39
C ILE A 80 -14.89 -24.44 -1.82
N GLU A 81 -14.33 -25.61 -2.13
CA GLU A 81 -14.86 -26.89 -1.62
C GLU A 81 -14.83 -26.94 -0.09
N SER A 82 -13.78 -26.39 0.54
CA SER A 82 -13.63 -26.41 1.99
C SER A 82 -14.63 -25.53 2.74
N VAL A 83 -15.08 -24.42 2.14
CA VAL A 83 -16.00 -23.47 2.79
C VAL A 83 -17.44 -23.55 2.28
N GLU A 84 -17.66 -24.27 1.18
CA GLU A 84 -18.92 -24.38 0.43
C GLU A 84 -19.34 -23.05 -0.22
N TRP A 85 -19.75 -23.12 -1.49
CA TRP A 85 -20.05 -21.93 -2.30
C TRP A 85 -21.18 -21.08 -1.71
N ASP A 86 -22.27 -21.70 -1.25
CA ASP A 86 -23.43 -20.97 -0.73
C ASP A 86 -23.12 -20.33 0.63
N ASN A 87 -22.43 -21.06 1.50
CA ASN A 87 -22.00 -20.59 2.81
C ASN A 87 -21.02 -19.39 2.72
N LEU A 88 -20.24 -19.30 1.63
CA LEU A 88 -19.37 -18.14 1.37
C LEU A 88 -20.18 -16.84 1.32
N PHE A 89 -21.22 -16.79 0.50
CA PHE A 89 -22.04 -15.59 0.34
C PHE A 89 -22.88 -15.29 1.58
N GLU A 90 -23.42 -16.33 2.21
CA GLU A 90 -24.20 -16.18 3.44
C GLU A 90 -23.36 -15.62 4.58
N THR A 91 -22.18 -16.19 4.83
CA THR A 91 -21.28 -15.74 5.91
C THR A 91 -20.83 -14.30 5.70
N VAL A 92 -20.46 -13.92 4.46
CA VAL A 92 -20.10 -12.53 4.15
C VAL A 92 -21.28 -11.59 4.36
N ARG A 93 -22.48 -11.95 3.90
CA ARG A 93 -23.68 -11.13 4.11
C ARG A 93 -24.02 -10.97 5.60
N THR A 94 -23.89 -12.03 6.40
CA THR A 94 -24.20 -12.00 7.83
C THR A 94 -23.23 -11.12 8.62
N HIS A 95 -21.93 -11.18 8.31
CA HIS A 95 -20.90 -10.49 9.10
C HIS A 95 -20.47 -9.12 8.54
N LYS A 96 -20.66 -8.89 7.23
CA LYS A 96 -20.23 -7.67 6.53
C LYS A 96 -21.37 -6.93 5.85
N GLY A 97 -22.60 -7.45 5.89
CA GLY A 97 -23.76 -6.78 5.29
C GLY A 97 -23.58 -6.50 3.79
N GLU A 98 -24.05 -5.34 3.35
CA GLU A 98 -23.88 -4.87 1.97
C GLU A 98 -22.43 -4.47 1.68
N ALA A 99 -21.73 -3.90 2.66
CA ALA A 99 -20.32 -3.49 2.55
C ALA A 99 -19.37 -4.64 2.15
N GLY A 100 -19.74 -5.89 2.43
CA GLY A 100 -18.97 -7.07 1.98
C GLY A 100 -18.93 -7.26 0.46
N PHE A 101 -19.87 -6.67 -0.29
CA PHE A 101 -19.98 -6.82 -1.75
C PHE A 101 -19.93 -5.49 -2.50
N ASN A 102 -20.33 -4.40 -1.83
CA ASN A 102 -20.42 -3.08 -2.42
C ASN A 102 -19.47 -2.11 -1.72
N PRO A 103 -18.35 -1.71 -2.36
CA PRO A 103 -17.39 -0.81 -1.73
C PRO A 103 -17.94 0.61 -1.49
N VAL A 104 -19.10 0.97 -2.09
CA VAL A 104 -19.75 2.27 -1.92
C VAL A 104 -21.00 2.22 -1.05
N ALA A 105 -21.26 1.11 -0.35
CA ALA A 105 -22.33 1.03 0.65
C ALA A 105 -22.09 2.02 1.79
N ALA A 106 -23.17 2.48 2.44
CA ALA A 106 -23.10 3.53 3.47
C ALA A 106 -22.29 3.12 4.72
N ASP A 107 -22.23 1.82 5.01
CA ASP A 107 -21.49 1.21 6.12
C ASP A 107 -20.11 0.66 5.70
N SER A 108 -19.72 0.85 4.44
CA SER A 108 -18.42 0.42 3.93
C SER A 108 -17.29 1.25 4.52
N SER A 109 -16.20 0.58 4.93
CA SER A 109 -14.94 1.27 5.22
C SER A 109 -14.24 1.78 3.96
N PHE A 110 -14.65 1.29 2.79
CA PHE A 110 -14.26 1.83 1.49
C PHE A 110 -15.22 2.95 1.07
N GLY A 111 -15.06 3.46 -0.15
CA GLY A 111 -15.97 4.45 -0.71
C GLY A 111 -15.76 4.65 -2.19
N PHE A 112 -16.44 5.63 -2.78
CA PHE A 112 -16.29 5.95 -4.20
C PHE A 112 -14.83 6.29 -4.56
N GLU A 113 -14.11 6.93 -3.63
CA GLU A 113 -12.69 7.21 -3.76
C GLU A 113 -11.84 5.95 -3.97
N TYR A 114 -12.14 4.86 -3.25
CA TYR A 114 -11.46 3.58 -3.46
C TYR A 114 -11.68 3.05 -4.88
N VAL A 115 -12.93 3.09 -5.37
CA VAL A 115 -13.28 2.61 -6.71
C VAL A 115 -12.58 3.46 -7.79
N ALA A 116 -12.62 4.78 -7.65
CA ALA A 116 -11.96 5.71 -8.57
C ALA A 116 -10.43 5.51 -8.57
N TRP A 117 -9.83 5.32 -7.39
CA TRP A 117 -8.42 5.01 -7.26
C TRP A 117 -8.07 3.66 -7.91
N MET A 118 -8.84 2.60 -7.69
CA MET A 118 -8.61 1.29 -8.32
C MET A 118 -8.68 1.35 -9.84
N PHE A 119 -9.62 2.13 -10.39
CA PHE A 119 -9.70 2.37 -11.83
C PHE A 119 -8.42 3.05 -12.35
N PHE A 120 -7.98 4.11 -11.69
CA PHE A 120 -6.78 4.83 -12.09
C PHE A 120 -5.51 3.98 -11.93
N LEU A 121 -5.38 3.28 -10.80
CA LEU A 121 -4.29 2.35 -10.52
C LEU A 121 -4.21 1.28 -11.60
N GLY A 122 -5.34 0.73 -12.07
CA GLY A 122 -5.37 -0.24 -13.16
C GLY A 122 -4.78 0.29 -14.46
N ILE A 123 -5.18 1.50 -14.88
CA ILE A 123 -4.66 2.15 -16.10
C ILE A 123 -3.15 2.36 -15.97
N VAL A 124 -2.75 2.94 -14.86
CA VAL A 124 -1.40 3.45 -14.67
C VAL A 124 -0.42 2.30 -14.38
N ASN A 125 -0.84 1.26 -13.69
CA ASN A 125 -0.05 0.03 -13.54
C ASN A 125 0.24 -0.64 -14.89
N CYS A 126 -0.74 -0.68 -15.80
CA CYS A 126 -0.56 -1.30 -17.13
C CYS A 126 0.32 -0.47 -18.07
N ALA A 127 0.19 0.85 -18.02
CA ALA A 127 0.82 1.76 -18.99
C ALA A 127 2.18 2.30 -18.55
N LEU A 128 2.38 2.47 -17.23
CA LEU A 128 3.49 3.26 -16.70
C LEU A 128 4.37 2.50 -15.72
N TRP A 129 3.96 1.34 -15.19
CA TRP A 129 4.79 0.68 -14.18
C TRP A 129 6.11 0.17 -14.77
N PRO A 130 7.28 0.56 -14.22
CA PRO A 130 8.57 0.31 -14.86
C PRO A 130 8.86 -1.16 -15.16
N THR A 131 8.45 -2.07 -14.29
CA THR A 131 8.68 -3.51 -14.48
C THR A 131 7.87 -4.11 -15.63
N ALA A 132 6.70 -3.52 -15.92
CA ALA A 132 5.87 -3.86 -17.08
C ALA A 132 6.39 -3.18 -18.35
N VAL A 133 6.69 -1.88 -18.27
CA VAL A 133 7.17 -1.07 -19.40
C VAL A 133 8.53 -1.56 -19.90
N ALA A 134 9.46 -1.94 -19.02
CA ALA A 134 10.75 -2.48 -19.43
C ALA A 134 10.61 -3.77 -20.27
N ARG A 135 9.64 -4.62 -19.93
CA ARG A 135 9.32 -5.84 -20.70
C ARG A 135 8.65 -5.49 -22.03
N ALA A 136 7.75 -4.51 -22.04
CA ALA A 136 7.12 -4.01 -23.26
C ALA A 136 8.15 -3.43 -24.26
N LEU A 137 9.12 -2.65 -23.77
CA LEU A 137 10.18 -2.05 -24.58
C LEU A 137 11.21 -3.06 -25.10
N ALA A 138 11.32 -4.22 -24.45
CA ALA A 138 12.19 -5.31 -24.89
C ALA A 138 11.55 -6.18 -26.00
N MET A 139 10.30 -5.92 -26.40
CA MET A 139 9.62 -6.70 -27.43
C MET A 139 10.12 -6.36 -28.84
N GLU A 140 10.21 -7.39 -29.68
CA GLU A 140 10.75 -7.28 -31.04
C GLU A 140 9.88 -6.46 -32.01
N SER A 141 8.57 -6.34 -31.73
CA SER A 141 7.65 -5.59 -32.58
C SER A 141 6.39 -5.13 -31.84
N THR A 142 5.72 -4.11 -32.39
CA THR A 142 4.43 -3.61 -31.88
C THR A 142 3.31 -4.65 -32.00
N THR A 143 3.34 -5.52 -33.01
CA THR A 143 2.38 -6.62 -33.17
C THR A 143 2.54 -7.65 -32.05
N ALA A 144 3.79 -8.03 -31.73
CA ALA A 144 4.09 -8.92 -30.60
C ALA A 144 3.63 -8.29 -29.27
N LEU A 145 3.90 -7.00 -29.08
CA LEU A 145 3.49 -6.26 -27.89
C LEU A 145 1.97 -6.27 -27.69
N LYS A 146 1.19 -5.96 -28.74
CA LYS A 146 -0.28 -5.99 -28.67
C LYS A 146 -0.80 -7.37 -28.27
N ARG A 147 -0.27 -8.42 -28.91
CA ARG A 147 -0.63 -9.81 -28.59
C ARG A 147 -0.30 -10.16 -27.14
N GLN A 148 0.87 -9.76 -26.65
CA GLN A 148 1.28 -9.96 -25.26
C GLN A 148 0.29 -9.31 -24.29
N TYR A 149 -0.05 -8.03 -24.48
CA TYR A 149 -1.01 -7.34 -23.61
C TYR A 149 -2.41 -7.98 -23.65
N THR A 150 -2.89 -8.42 -24.82
CA THR A 150 -4.20 -9.10 -24.94
C THR A 150 -4.25 -10.43 -24.18
N TRP A 151 -3.20 -11.24 -24.23
CA TRP A 151 -3.18 -12.52 -23.49
C TRP A 151 -2.86 -12.32 -22.01
N SER A 152 -2.00 -11.34 -21.69
CA SER A 152 -1.63 -11.02 -20.32
C SER A 152 -2.81 -10.48 -19.51
N SER A 153 -3.78 -9.78 -20.12
CA SER A 153 -4.94 -9.25 -19.39
C SER A 153 -5.82 -10.35 -18.80
N ILE A 154 -6.01 -11.47 -19.51
CA ILE A 154 -6.74 -12.64 -19.01
C ILE A 154 -6.01 -13.23 -17.79
N SER A 155 -4.70 -13.43 -17.91
CA SER A 155 -3.88 -13.93 -16.81
C SER A 155 -3.90 -12.98 -15.60
N PHE A 156 -3.85 -11.67 -15.86
CA PHE A 156 -3.92 -10.63 -14.83
C PHE A 156 -5.26 -10.68 -14.07
N ALA A 157 -6.38 -10.82 -14.79
CA ALA A 157 -7.70 -10.95 -14.17
C ALA A 157 -7.78 -12.19 -13.25
N ILE A 158 -7.32 -13.35 -13.72
CA ILE A 158 -7.27 -14.58 -12.91
C ILE A 158 -6.42 -14.38 -11.65
N ARG A 159 -5.26 -13.75 -11.80
CA ARG A 159 -4.32 -13.46 -10.70
C ARG A 159 -4.83 -12.40 -9.72
N MET A 160 -5.81 -11.59 -10.10
CA MET A 160 -6.50 -10.69 -9.16
C MET A 160 -7.66 -11.42 -8.48
N ILE A 161 -8.46 -12.20 -9.21
CA ILE A 161 -9.67 -12.82 -8.66
C ILE A 161 -9.33 -13.93 -7.66
N ILE A 162 -8.44 -14.87 -8.01
CA ILE A 162 -8.23 -16.06 -7.17
C ILE A 162 -7.63 -15.72 -5.80
N PRO A 163 -6.56 -14.92 -5.66
CA PRO A 163 -6.03 -14.58 -4.33
C PRO A 163 -7.04 -13.82 -3.46
N ASN A 164 -7.83 -12.92 -4.04
CA ASN A 164 -8.91 -12.25 -3.32
C ASN A 164 -9.97 -13.25 -2.85
N LEU A 165 -10.36 -14.20 -3.71
CA LEU A 165 -11.25 -15.30 -3.33
C LEU A 165 -10.66 -16.16 -2.20
N LEU A 166 -9.36 -16.48 -2.24
CA LEU A 166 -8.70 -17.23 -1.16
C LEU A 166 -8.74 -16.47 0.17
N GLY A 167 -8.59 -15.14 0.15
CA GLY A 167 -8.78 -14.29 1.32
C GLY A 167 -10.21 -14.33 1.87
N VAL A 168 -11.21 -14.29 0.98
CA VAL A 168 -12.63 -14.44 1.37
C VAL A 168 -12.90 -15.83 1.95
N CYS A 169 -12.40 -16.90 1.32
CA CYS A 169 -12.51 -18.25 1.86
C CYS A 169 -11.85 -18.38 3.24
N ALA A 170 -10.67 -17.79 3.43
CA ALA A 170 -10.01 -17.78 4.73
C ALA A 170 -10.85 -17.08 5.80
N PHE A 171 -11.46 -15.93 5.48
CA PHE A 171 -12.40 -15.25 6.37
C PHE A 171 -13.58 -16.15 6.74
N VAL A 172 -14.24 -16.76 5.75
CA VAL A 172 -15.40 -17.65 6.00
C VAL A 172 -15.00 -18.84 6.86
N PHE A 173 -13.85 -19.45 6.59
CA PHE A 173 -13.32 -20.56 7.38
C PHE A 173 -13.07 -20.18 8.84
N VAL A 174 -12.48 -19.01 9.09
CA VAL A 174 -12.26 -18.49 10.45
C VAL A 174 -13.60 -18.28 11.17
N MET A 175 -14.59 -17.69 10.50
CA MET A 175 -15.88 -17.36 11.14
C MET A 175 -16.80 -18.57 11.36
N THR A 176 -16.64 -19.66 10.59
CA THR A 176 -17.61 -20.77 10.61
C THR A 176 -17.03 -22.11 11.05
N LYS A 177 -15.74 -22.36 10.82
CA LYS A 177 -15.13 -23.70 11.00
C LYS A 177 -13.97 -23.72 12.00
N SER A 178 -13.43 -22.57 12.43
CA SER A 178 -12.26 -22.51 13.32
C SER A 178 -12.41 -21.51 14.48
N PRO A 179 -13.05 -21.91 15.59
CA PRO A 179 -13.19 -21.07 16.78
C PRO A 179 -11.85 -20.64 17.39
N ASP A 180 -10.82 -21.48 17.29
CA ASP A 180 -9.45 -21.17 17.72
C ASP A 180 -8.86 -19.98 16.94
N LEU A 181 -9.08 -19.94 15.63
CA LEU A 181 -8.63 -18.82 14.80
C LEU A 181 -9.50 -17.58 14.99
N GLN A 182 -10.81 -17.75 15.24
CA GLN A 182 -11.70 -16.64 15.53
C GLN A 182 -11.24 -15.87 16.77
N ALA A 183 -10.87 -16.58 17.86
CA ALA A 183 -10.37 -15.94 19.08
C ALA A 183 -9.07 -15.15 18.87
N VAL A 184 -8.25 -15.54 17.88
CA VAL A 184 -6.94 -14.93 17.61
C VAL A 184 -7.04 -13.75 16.65
N PHE A 185 -7.90 -13.83 15.63
CA PHE A 185 -8.11 -12.75 14.64
C PHE A 185 -9.18 -11.74 15.09
N PHE A 186 -10.14 -12.18 15.90
CA PHE A 186 -11.26 -11.40 16.41
C PHE A 186 -11.45 -11.64 17.92
N PRO A 187 -10.45 -11.31 18.76
CA PRO A 187 -10.55 -11.51 20.21
C PRO A 187 -11.72 -10.70 20.80
N GLU A 188 -12.48 -11.32 21.71
CA GLU A 188 -13.58 -10.67 22.43
C GLU A 188 -13.07 -9.71 23.52
N GLU A 189 -11.93 -10.04 24.13
CA GLU A 189 -11.27 -9.19 25.14
C GLU A 189 -10.57 -8.02 24.46
N ALA A 190 -10.84 -6.81 24.96
CA ALA A 190 -10.29 -5.57 24.40
C ALA A 190 -8.75 -5.54 24.46
N ASP A 191 -8.17 -6.12 25.53
CA ASP A 191 -6.73 -6.02 25.83
C ASP A 191 -5.84 -6.92 24.96
N VAL A 192 -6.41 -7.86 24.21
CA VAL A 192 -5.64 -8.78 23.38
C VAL A 192 -5.50 -8.21 21.97
N LYS A 193 -4.26 -7.95 21.52
CA LYS A 193 -3.97 -7.53 20.13
C LYS A 193 -4.27 -8.69 19.18
N ALA A 194 -5.14 -8.44 18.20
CA ALA A 194 -5.45 -9.40 17.15
C ALA A 194 -4.20 -9.68 16.31
N VAL A 195 -4.06 -10.93 15.86
CA VAL A 195 -3.02 -11.29 14.89
C VAL A 195 -3.30 -10.60 13.55
N ASP A 196 -2.23 -10.24 12.85
CA ASP A 196 -2.28 -9.59 11.55
C ASP A 196 -3.10 -10.42 10.53
N ASN A 197 -4.04 -9.77 9.85
CA ASN A 197 -4.95 -10.38 8.90
C ASN A 197 -4.21 -11.09 7.73
N LEU A 198 -2.95 -10.71 7.45
CA LEU A 198 -2.11 -11.32 6.43
C LEU A 198 -1.82 -12.80 6.69
N TYR A 199 -1.91 -13.25 7.95
CA TYR A 199 -1.75 -14.67 8.30
C TYR A 199 -3.00 -15.51 8.03
N ALA A 200 -4.19 -14.90 7.87
CA ALA A 200 -5.43 -15.65 7.73
C ALA A 200 -5.42 -16.59 6.51
N MET A 201 -5.06 -16.07 5.33
CA MET A 201 -5.02 -16.88 4.11
C MET A 201 -3.95 -17.99 4.14
N PRO A 202 -2.69 -17.73 4.51
CA PRO A 202 -1.68 -18.78 4.62
C PRO A 202 -2.03 -19.87 5.63
N ILE A 203 -2.50 -19.50 6.84
CA ILE A 203 -2.90 -20.46 7.87
C ILE A 203 -4.08 -21.31 7.38
N PHE A 204 -5.07 -20.68 6.76
CA PHE A 204 -6.20 -21.37 6.14
C PHE A 204 -5.73 -22.42 5.13
N LEU A 205 -4.86 -22.06 4.19
CA LEU A 205 -4.30 -23.00 3.21
C LEU A 205 -3.52 -24.14 3.88
N GLY A 206 -2.75 -23.85 4.93
CA GLY A 206 -2.02 -24.85 5.71
C GLY A 206 -2.95 -25.83 6.45
N ARG A 207 -4.16 -25.41 6.80
CA ARG A 207 -5.17 -26.25 7.50
C ARG A 207 -5.97 -27.13 6.54
N ILE A 208 -6.27 -26.66 5.34
CA ILE A 208 -7.16 -27.39 4.41
C ILE A 208 -6.41 -28.29 3.41
N LEU A 209 -5.15 -27.99 3.11
CA LEU A 209 -4.42 -28.71 2.05
C LEU A 209 -3.70 -29.95 2.60
N PRO A 210 -3.66 -31.07 1.85
CA PRO A 210 -2.81 -32.20 2.18
C PRO A 210 -1.32 -31.85 2.02
N ALA A 211 -0.45 -32.56 2.74
CA ALA A 211 0.98 -32.25 2.83
C ALA A 211 1.68 -32.06 1.47
N GLY A 212 1.38 -32.89 0.47
CA GLY A 212 1.95 -32.75 -0.88
C GLY A 212 1.52 -31.45 -1.59
N LEU A 213 0.27 -31.03 -1.40
CA LEU A 213 -0.24 -29.78 -1.96
C LEU A 213 0.25 -28.56 -1.19
N ILE A 214 0.46 -28.64 0.12
CA ILE A 214 1.13 -27.58 0.89
C ILE A 214 2.50 -27.28 0.26
N GLY A 215 3.28 -28.33 -0.04
CA GLY A 215 4.57 -28.19 -0.73
C GLY A 215 4.44 -27.51 -2.09
N LEU A 216 3.44 -27.91 -2.90
CA LEU A 216 3.18 -27.31 -4.21
C LEU A 216 2.78 -25.82 -4.11
N ILE A 217 1.89 -25.46 -3.19
CA ILE A 217 1.44 -24.08 -2.99
C ILE A 217 2.56 -23.20 -2.42
N THR A 218 3.33 -23.75 -1.50
CA THR A 218 4.53 -23.08 -0.97
C THR A 218 5.53 -22.83 -2.09
N ALA A 219 5.79 -23.82 -2.96
CA ALA A 219 6.66 -23.65 -4.12
C ALA A 219 6.10 -22.62 -5.13
N ALA A 220 4.79 -22.64 -5.39
CA ALA A 220 4.11 -21.67 -6.24
C ALA A 220 4.24 -20.24 -5.67
N MET A 221 4.07 -20.08 -4.37
CA MET A 221 4.24 -18.78 -3.70
C MET A 221 5.70 -18.31 -3.77
N ILE A 222 6.66 -19.18 -3.47
CA ILE A 222 8.10 -18.85 -3.58
C ILE A 222 8.44 -18.47 -5.03
N ALA A 223 7.86 -19.15 -6.02
CA ALA A 223 7.98 -18.81 -7.44
C ALA A 223 7.39 -17.43 -7.78
N ALA A 224 6.19 -17.09 -7.29
CA ALA A 224 5.61 -15.76 -7.46
C ALA A 224 6.43 -14.66 -6.77
N PHE A 225 6.97 -14.98 -5.59
CA PHE A 225 7.82 -14.10 -4.82
C PHE A 225 9.11 -13.79 -5.56
N MET A 226 9.78 -14.83 -6.04
CA MET A 226 11.02 -14.76 -6.82
C MET A 226 10.86 -13.89 -8.08
N SER A 227 9.91 -14.24 -8.97
CA SER A 227 9.61 -13.47 -10.20
C SER A 227 9.24 -12.00 -9.98
N THR A 228 8.72 -11.67 -8.79
CA THR A 228 8.44 -10.28 -8.44
C THR A 228 9.73 -9.61 -7.98
N HIS A 229 10.50 -10.24 -7.10
CA HIS A 229 11.67 -9.61 -6.53
C HIS A 229 12.80 -9.44 -7.56
N ASP A 230 13.07 -10.43 -8.40
CA ASP A 230 14.09 -10.30 -9.44
C ASP A 230 13.77 -9.19 -10.45
N GLY A 231 12.51 -9.09 -10.87
CA GLY A 231 12.03 -8.09 -11.81
C GLY A 231 12.17 -6.68 -11.25
N TYR A 232 11.84 -6.48 -9.98
CA TYR A 232 12.01 -5.18 -9.32
C TYR A 232 13.48 -4.86 -9.04
N LEU A 233 14.26 -5.82 -8.52
CA LEU A 233 15.68 -5.63 -8.25
C LEU A 233 16.44 -5.25 -9.53
N LEU A 234 16.18 -5.97 -10.62
CA LEU A 234 16.77 -5.69 -11.92
C LEU A 234 16.28 -4.36 -12.49
N CYS A 235 14.98 -4.07 -12.40
CA CYS A 235 14.42 -2.82 -12.92
C CYS A 235 15.00 -1.60 -12.20
N TRP A 236 14.93 -1.55 -10.87
CA TRP A 236 15.39 -0.39 -10.11
C TRP A 236 16.92 -0.24 -10.14
N SER A 237 17.67 -1.33 -10.12
CA SER A 237 19.13 -1.25 -10.32
C SER A 237 19.49 -0.73 -11.70
N THR A 238 18.74 -1.11 -12.75
CA THR A 238 18.96 -0.62 -14.11
C THR A 238 18.58 0.86 -14.23
N VAL A 239 17.42 1.27 -13.71
CA VAL A 239 16.98 2.68 -13.67
C VAL A 239 18.02 3.54 -12.96
N ILE A 240 18.51 3.13 -11.78
CA ILE A 240 19.55 3.87 -11.07
C ILE A 240 20.86 3.91 -11.87
N THR A 241 21.24 2.81 -12.52
CA THR A 241 22.48 2.76 -13.30
C THR A 241 22.40 3.67 -14.54
N GLN A 242 21.33 3.57 -15.32
CA GLN A 242 21.19 4.22 -16.62
C GLN A 242 20.66 5.66 -16.53
N ASP A 243 19.79 5.96 -15.57
CA ASP A 243 19.11 7.26 -15.50
C ASP A 243 19.72 8.20 -14.45
N ILE A 244 20.50 7.67 -13.51
CA ILE A 244 21.14 8.46 -12.45
C ILE A 244 22.66 8.41 -12.60
N ILE A 245 23.25 7.22 -12.49
CA ILE A 245 24.71 7.08 -12.43
C ILE A 245 25.34 7.43 -13.79
N ALA A 246 24.91 6.83 -14.89
CA ALA A 246 25.53 7.09 -16.20
C ALA A 246 25.49 8.58 -16.62
N PRO A 247 24.38 9.32 -16.44
CA PRO A 247 24.34 10.76 -16.73
C PRO A 247 25.24 11.59 -15.81
N LEU A 248 25.34 11.25 -14.53
CA LEU A 248 26.26 11.92 -13.59
C LEU A 248 27.73 11.78 -14.00
N PHE A 249 28.09 10.65 -14.62
CA PHE A 249 29.41 10.41 -15.19
C PHE A 249 29.52 10.83 -16.67
N LYS A 250 28.58 11.64 -17.17
CA LYS A 250 28.55 12.16 -18.56
C LYS A 250 28.62 11.05 -19.61
N GLU A 251 27.93 9.94 -19.36
CA GLU A 251 27.89 8.75 -20.23
C GLU A 251 29.25 8.07 -20.49
N ARG A 252 30.28 8.40 -19.69
CA ARG A 252 31.64 7.85 -19.87
C ARG A 252 31.83 6.42 -19.39
N LEU A 253 30.81 5.82 -18.79
CA LEU A 253 30.86 4.46 -18.27
C LEU A 253 30.70 3.44 -19.41
N ASP A 254 31.65 2.53 -19.55
CA ASP A 254 31.58 1.40 -20.47
C ASP A 254 30.55 0.36 -20.02
N ASN A 255 30.05 -0.44 -20.98
CA ASN A 255 29.00 -1.44 -20.72
C ASN A 255 29.38 -2.45 -19.62
N PRO A 256 30.61 -3.02 -19.58
CA PRO A 256 31.03 -3.90 -18.49
C PRO A 256 30.95 -3.24 -17.10
N THR A 257 31.33 -1.97 -17.00
CA THR A 257 31.24 -1.23 -15.73
C THR A 257 29.80 -0.95 -15.34
N ARG A 258 28.93 -0.56 -16.28
CA ARG A 258 27.49 -0.40 -16.03
C ARG A 258 26.88 -1.70 -15.48
N ILE A 259 27.19 -2.86 -16.08
CA ILE A 259 26.73 -4.17 -15.61
C ILE A 259 27.22 -4.48 -14.19
N LYS A 260 28.48 -4.19 -13.87
CA LYS A 260 29.02 -4.35 -12.51
C LYS A 260 28.28 -3.46 -11.51
N ILE A 261 28.03 -2.20 -11.85
CA ILE A 261 27.28 -1.27 -11.02
C ILE A 261 25.86 -1.78 -10.77
N THR A 262 25.17 -2.22 -11.82
CA THR A 262 23.82 -2.81 -11.69
C THR A 262 23.82 -4.01 -10.74
N ARG A 263 24.80 -4.92 -10.85
CA ARG A 263 24.92 -6.07 -9.94
C ARG A 263 25.16 -5.68 -8.49
N VAL A 264 26.01 -4.68 -8.24
CA VAL A 264 26.22 -4.14 -6.89
C VAL A 264 24.93 -3.51 -6.35
N LEU A 265 24.22 -2.74 -7.17
CA LEU A 265 22.96 -2.12 -6.79
C LEU A 265 21.87 -3.15 -6.48
N ILE A 266 21.81 -4.28 -7.19
CA ILE A 266 20.88 -5.38 -6.85
C ILE A 266 21.08 -5.82 -5.40
N VAL A 267 22.34 -6.02 -4.98
CA VAL A 267 22.65 -6.42 -3.59
C VAL A 267 22.29 -5.30 -2.60
N LEU A 268 22.66 -4.05 -2.89
CA LEU A 268 22.36 -2.91 -2.02
C LEU A 268 20.85 -2.68 -1.85
N ILE A 269 20.08 -2.81 -2.93
CA ILE A 269 18.62 -2.72 -2.89
C ILE A 269 18.04 -3.89 -2.07
N GLY A 270 18.56 -5.10 -2.25
CA GLY A 270 18.16 -6.26 -1.44
C GLY A 270 18.37 -6.02 0.06
N LEU A 271 19.53 -5.47 0.45
CA LEU A 271 19.82 -5.09 1.83
C LEU A 271 18.90 -3.99 2.34
N TYR A 272 18.58 -3.00 1.50
CA TYR A 272 17.60 -1.96 1.83
C TYR A 272 16.21 -2.53 2.11
N ILE A 273 15.73 -3.48 1.30
CA ILE A 273 14.41 -4.09 1.50
C ILE A 273 14.38 -4.92 2.79
N LEU A 274 15.47 -5.62 3.13
CA LEU A 274 15.62 -6.27 4.42
C LEU A 274 15.54 -5.28 5.57
N TYR A 275 16.37 -4.23 5.52
CA TYR A 275 16.38 -3.17 6.52
C TYR A 275 14.98 -2.54 6.70
N TRP A 276 14.31 -2.22 5.59
CA TRP A 276 12.99 -1.60 5.63
C TRP A 276 11.94 -2.56 6.20
N GLY A 277 11.92 -3.82 5.77
CA GLY A 277 10.98 -4.81 6.31
C GLY A 277 11.17 -5.09 7.80
N LEU A 278 12.39 -4.95 8.33
CA LEU A 278 12.68 -5.11 9.75
C LEU A 278 12.25 -3.91 10.60
N ILE A 279 12.35 -2.69 10.07
CA ILE A 279 12.16 -1.46 10.85
C ILE A 279 10.77 -0.85 10.65
N TYR A 280 10.11 -1.14 9.53
CA TYR A 280 8.80 -0.58 9.27
C TYR A 280 7.74 -1.18 10.20
N THR A 281 7.16 -0.31 11.03
CA THR A 281 6.13 -0.62 12.03
C THR A 281 4.78 0.01 11.69
N GLY A 282 4.56 0.45 10.45
CA GLY A 282 3.26 1.01 10.05
C GLY A 282 2.14 0.00 10.32
N GLU A 283 1.07 0.48 10.92
CA GLU A 283 -0.12 -0.32 11.26
C GLU A 283 -1.18 -0.27 10.15
N GLU A 284 -0.93 0.48 9.07
CA GLU A 284 -1.81 0.51 7.91
C GLU A 284 -1.88 -0.84 7.19
N ASP A 285 -3.03 -1.11 6.55
CA ASP A 285 -3.17 -2.24 5.65
C ASP A 285 -2.11 -2.17 4.54
N ILE A 286 -1.53 -3.33 4.21
CA ILE A 286 -0.47 -3.42 3.19
C ILE A 286 -0.92 -2.85 1.84
N TRP A 287 -2.20 -2.97 1.51
CA TRP A 287 -2.77 -2.45 0.28
C TRP A 287 -2.78 -0.92 0.24
N ASP A 288 -3.07 -0.28 1.37
CA ASP A 288 -3.00 1.17 1.51
C ASP A 288 -1.55 1.67 1.46
N TYR A 289 -0.63 0.97 2.13
CA TYR A 289 0.81 1.24 1.98
C TYR A 289 1.24 1.20 0.51
N MET A 290 0.81 0.17 -0.22
CA MET A 290 1.12 0.02 -1.65
C MET A 290 0.49 1.13 -2.49
N ALA A 291 -0.73 1.55 -2.18
CA ALA A 291 -1.40 2.65 -2.86
C ALA A 291 -0.64 3.98 -2.66
N VAL A 292 -0.27 4.30 -1.42
CA VAL A 292 0.50 5.51 -1.07
C VAL A 292 1.86 5.54 -1.76
N THR A 293 2.64 4.46 -1.59
CA THR A 293 3.99 4.38 -2.17
C THR A 293 3.96 4.32 -3.70
N GLY A 294 2.94 3.67 -4.28
CA GLY A 294 2.70 3.69 -5.72
C GLY A 294 2.35 5.09 -6.23
N ALA A 295 1.54 5.85 -5.49
CA ALA A 295 1.17 7.21 -5.84
C ALA A 295 2.39 8.13 -6.00
N ILE A 296 3.45 7.96 -5.18
CA ILE A 296 4.71 8.72 -5.30
C ILE A 296 5.28 8.64 -6.73
N TYR A 297 5.18 7.46 -7.35
CA TYR A 297 5.65 7.23 -8.71
C TYR A 297 4.60 7.65 -9.76
N PHE A 298 3.41 7.08 -9.64
CA PHE A 298 2.42 7.06 -10.71
C PHE A 298 1.78 8.41 -11.01
N THR A 299 1.61 9.27 -10.01
CA THR A 299 0.89 10.55 -10.15
C THR A 299 1.69 11.57 -10.96
N GLY A 300 2.97 11.71 -10.63
CA GLY A 300 3.92 12.48 -11.44
C GLY A 300 4.08 11.86 -12.83
N ALA A 301 4.39 10.57 -12.92
CA ALA A 301 4.61 9.89 -14.20
C ALA A 301 3.40 9.99 -15.15
N PHE A 302 2.18 9.89 -14.63
CA PHE A 302 0.95 10.04 -15.41
C PHE A 302 0.82 11.46 -15.98
N SER A 303 1.00 12.48 -15.14
CA SER A 303 0.95 13.89 -15.57
C SER A 303 1.98 14.17 -16.68
N LEU A 304 3.18 13.60 -16.56
CA LEU A 304 4.25 13.74 -17.54
C LEU A 304 3.94 13.03 -18.86
N LEU A 305 3.49 11.77 -18.80
CA LEU A 305 3.19 11.00 -20.01
C LEU A 305 1.99 11.60 -20.74
N PHE A 306 0.88 11.82 -20.03
CA PHE A 306 -0.34 12.34 -20.63
C PHE A 306 -0.12 13.76 -21.15
N GLY A 307 0.45 14.63 -20.33
CA GLY A 307 0.78 15.99 -20.72
C GLY A 307 1.78 16.05 -21.87
N GLY A 308 2.87 15.29 -21.81
CA GLY A 308 3.92 15.29 -22.81
C GLY A 308 3.49 14.74 -24.17
N LEU A 309 2.59 13.75 -24.21
CA LEU A 309 2.11 13.15 -25.46
C LEU A 309 0.92 13.89 -26.06
N TYR A 310 -0.02 14.35 -25.24
CA TYR A 310 -1.32 14.83 -25.71
C TYR A 310 -1.53 16.33 -25.57
N TRP A 311 -0.71 17.03 -24.79
CA TRP A 311 -0.90 18.46 -24.55
C TRP A 311 0.21 19.33 -25.15
N HIS A 312 -0.14 20.06 -26.21
CA HIS A 312 0.79 20.91 -26.96
C HIS A 312 1.46 22.05 -26.15
N ARG A 313 0.96 22.39 -24.95
CA ARG A 313 1.55 23.42 -24.08
C ARG A 313 2.42 22.84 -22.96
N ALA A 314 2.63 21.53 -22.93
CA ALA A 314 3.47 20.90 -21.91
C ALA A 314 4.86 21.54 -21.83
N SER A 315 5.37 21.70 -20.62
CA SER A 315 6.69 22.30 -20.35
C SER A 315 7.53 21.43 -19.43
N SER A 316 8.86 21.56 -19.53
CA SER A 316 9.78 20.91 -18.59
C SER A 316 9.61 21.41 -17.15
N THR A 317 9.28 22.70 -16.96
CA THR A 317 9.03 23.27 -15.63
C THR A 317 7.80 22.65 -14.99
N GLY A 318 6.68 22.57 -15.72
CA GLY A 318 5.47 21.89 -15.27
C GLY A 318 5.73 20.41 -14.93
N ALA A 319 6.53 19.72 -15.74
CA ALA A 319 6.94 18.34 -15.47
C ALA A 319 7.71 18.19 -14.14
N VAL A 320 8.72 19.04 -13.91
CA VAL A 320 9.52 18.98 -12.68
C VAL A 320 8.67 19.31 -11.44
N LEU A 321 7.82 20.33 -11.53
CA LEU A 321 6.93 20.69 -10.42
C LEU A 321 5.93 19.57 -10.11
N ALA A 322 5.36 18.93 -11.12
CA ALA A 322 4.47 17.79 -10.93
C ALA A 322 5.19 16.60 -10.26
N LEU A 323 6.44 16.31 -10.64
CA LEU A 323 7.23 15.27 -9.98
C LEU A 323 7.53 15.60 -8.51
N LEU A 324 7.86 16.87 -8.20
CA LEU A 324 8.10 17.33 -6.83
C LEU A 324 6.85 17.20 -5.96
N VAL A 325 5.69 17.58 -6.49
CA VAL A 325 4.40 17.40 -5.81
C VAL A 325 4.06 15.93 -5.64
N GLY A 326 4.40 15.06 -6.60
CA GLY A 326 4.20 13.61 -6.46
C GLY A 326 4.84 13.02 -5.19
N ILE A 327 5.97 13.56 -4.74
CA ILE A 327 6.64 13.13 -3.49
C ILE A 327 5.75 13.36 -2.26
N THR A 328 4.87 14.36 -2.27
CA THR A 328 4.02 14.65 -1.09
C THR A 328 3.04 13.52 -0.79
N ALA A 329 2.84 12.55 -1.69
CA ALA A 329 2.14 11.31 -1.36
C ALA A 329 2.77 10.58 -0.16
N VAL A 330 4.07 10.76 0.13
CA VAL A 330 4.74 10.21 1.32
C VAL A 330 4.07 10.64 2.64
N LEU A 331 3.36 11.77 2.64
CA LEU A 331 2.56 12.23 3.78
C LEU A 331 1.42 11.25 4.13
N GLY A 332 1.05 10.36 3.21
CA GLY A 332 0.09 9.29 3.43
C GLY A 332 0.62 8.08 4.19
N LEU A 333 1.93 7.96 4.43
CA LEU A 333 2.46 6.82 5.20
C LEU A 333 2.13 6.97 6.68
N GLY A 334 1.71 5.89 7.35
CA GLY A 334 1.27 5.94 8.75
C GLY A 334 2.27 6.63 9.70
N PRO A 335 3.56 6.25 9.69
CA PRO A 335 4.58 6.92 10.52
C PRO A 335 4.76 8.42 10.21
N VAL A 336 4.57 8.82 8.95
CA VAL A 336 4.67 10.22 8.53
C VAL A 336 3.44 11.00 8.97
N GLN A 337 2.24 10.42 8.78
CA GLN A 337 0.99 11.00 9.28
C GLN A 337 1.08 11.25 10.77
N LYS A 338 1.58 10.28 11.56
CA LYS A 338 1.80 10.46 13.00
C LYS A 338 2.73 11.65 13.28
N ALA A 339 3.83 11.78 12.54
CA ALA A 339 4.81 12.86 12.78
C ALA A 339 4.30 14.26 12.39
N VAL A 340 3.38 14.37 11.43
CA VAL A 340 2.88 15.66 10.92
C VAL A 340 1.41 15.91 11.23
N HIS A 341 0.80 15.09 12.09
CA HIS A 341 -0.65 15.06 12.30
C HIS A 341 -1.24 16.43 12.65
N THR A 342 -0.51 17.25 13.40
CA THR A 342 -0.88 18.63 13.77
C THR A 342 -1.03 19.58 12.59
N PHE A 343 -0.40 19.28 11.46
CA PHE A 343 -0.51 20.05 10.21
C PHE A 343 -1.48 19.43 9.21
N ILE A 344 -2.01 18.22 9.48
CA ILE A 344 -2.98 17.58 8.60
C ILE A 344 -4.28 18.39 8.68
N PRO A 345 -4.81 18.87 7.55
CA PRO A 345 -6.09 19.58 7.54
C PRO A 345 -7.20 18.70 8.13
N GLY A 346 -7.98 19.26 9.06
CA GLY A 346 -9.04 18.53 9.77
C GLY A 346 -8.57 17.78 11.03
N SER A 347 -7.28 17.85 11.39
CA SER A 347 -6.82 17.41 12.71
C SER A 347 -7.38 18.30 13.83
N ILE A 348 -7.56 17.70 14.99
CA ILE A 348 -8.00 18.36 16.22
C ILE A 348 -6.74 18.61 17.06
N ALA A 349 -6.53 19.88 17.40
CA ALA A 349 -5.43 20.32 18.25
C ALA A 349 -5.48 19.69 19.65
N GLU A 350 -4.33 19.73 20.34
CA GLU A 350 -4.13 19.15 21.67
C GLU A 350 -5.18 19.60 22.70
N ARG A 351 -5.67 18.63 23.48
CA ARG A 351 -6.61 18.79 24.59
C ARG A 351 -6.03 18.17 25.85
N ASN A 352 -6.26 18.79 27.00
CA ASN A 352 -5.84 18.22 28.27
C ASN A 352 -6.73 17.04 28.66
N ILE A 353 -6.09 15.95 29.09
CA ILE A 353 -6.75 14.79 29.67
C ILE A 353 -7.21 15.14 31.09
N THR A 354 -8.50 15.00 31.34
CA THR A 354 -9.16 15.35 32.61
C THR A 354 -9.35 14.16 33.54
N ALA A 355 -9.59 12.98 32.99
CA ALA A 355 -9.69 11.74 33.73
C ALA A 355 -9.33 10.54 32.84
N ILE A 356 -8.96 9.42 33.48
CA ILE A 356 -8.62 8.17 32.83
C ILE A 356 -9.30 7.05 33.62
N ASP A 357 -10.09 6.23 32.93
CA ASP A 357 -10.73 5.04 33.50
C ASP A 357 -10.47 3.85 32.58
N ASP A 358 -9.63 2.93 33.05
CA ASP A 358 -9.19 1.74 32.30
C ASP A 358 -8.63 2.14 30.91
N THR A 359 -9.38 1.86 29.84
CA THR A 359 -9.02 2.15 28.44
C THR A 359 -9.69 3.41 27.89
N THR A 360 -10.30 4.21 28.75
CA THR A 360 -11.06 5.43 28.40
C THR A 360 -10.31 6.68 28.85
N ILE A 361 -10.14 7.63 27.94
CA ILE A 361 -9.61 8.97 28.23
C ILE A 361 -10.77 9.96 28.16
N GLU A 362 -10.96 10.72 29.24
CA GLU A 362 -11.80 11.92 29.26
C GLU A 362 -10.94 13.16 29.03
N PHE A 363 -11.47 14.12 28.29
CA PHE A 363 -10.78 15.37 27.96
C PHE A 363 -11.77 16.53 27.92
N GLU A 364 -11.27 17.76 27.81
CA GLU A 364 -12.13 18.95 27.73
C GLU A 364 -13.12 18.84 26.55
N ALA A 365 -14.42 18.84 26.86
CA ALA A 365 -15.51 18.70 25.91
C ALA A 365 -15.41 19.67 24.71
N PHE A 366 -15.79 19.19 23.52
CA PHE A 366 -15.85 20.04 22.34
C PHE A 366 -16.90 21.15 22.49
N LYS A 367 -16.47 22.40 22.31
CA LYS A 367 -17.40 23.54 22.16
C LYS A 367 -17.83 23.64 20.71
N GLU A 368 -19.14 23.74 20.47
CA GLU A 368 -19.65 24.09 19.14
C GLU A 368 -19.11 25.48 18.76
N PRO A 369 -18.42 25.64 17.63
CA PRO A 369 -17.92 26.94 17.21
C PRO A 369 -19.11 27.87 16.90
N ASP A 370 -18.98 29.15 17.27
CA ASP A 370 -19.93 30.19 16.87
C ASP A 370 -20.01 30.24 15.33
N GLU A 371 -21.22 30.30 14.76
CA GLU A 371 -21.45 30.31 13.30
C GLU A 371 -20.63 31.44 12.66
N VAL A 372 -19.64 31.07 11.84
CA VAL A 372 -18.83 32.02 11.07
C VAL A 372 -19.55 32.29 9.75
N GLU A 373 -19.67 33.57 9.36
CA GLU A 373 -20.30 34.02 8.12
C GLU A 373 -19.78 33.24 6.89
N ASP A 374 -20.68 32.48 6.27
CA ASP A 374 -20.44 31.67 5.08
C ASP A 374 -20.12 32.57 3.88
N SER A 375 -18.97 32.31 3.24
CA SER A 375 -18.61 32.94 1.98
C SER A 375 -18.64 31.86 0.90
N PHE A 376 -19.50 32.01 -0.09
CA PHE A 376 -19.65 31.05 -1.20
C PHE A 376 -18.32 30.62 -1.85
N VAL A 377 -17.34 31.52 -1.94
CA VAL A 377 -16.00 31.21 -2.50
C VAL A 377 -15.13 30.43 -1.51
N ARG A 378 -15.25 30.73 -0.20
CA ARG A 378 -14.60 29.98 0.86
C ARG A 378 -15.17 28.57 0.93
N ASP A 379 -16.49 28.41 0.90
CA ASP A 379 -17.13 27.09 0.95
C ASP A 379 -16.83 26.30 -0.31
N MET A 380 -16.83 26.90 -1.50
CA MET A 380 -16.44 26.14 -2.70
C MET A 380 -14.98 25.65 -2.67
N VAL A 381 -14.04 26.43 -2.10
CA VAL A 381 -12.62 26.05 -1.99
C VAL A 381 -12.38 25.12 -0.80
N VAL A 382 -12.98 25.40 0.35
CA VAL A 382 -12.91 24.58 1.57
C VAL A 382 -13.68 23.30 1.36
N ASP A 383 -14.83 23.26 0.72
CA ASP A 383 -15.51 22.01 0.42
C ASP A 383 -14.73 21.25 -0.66
N PHE A 384 -14.31 21.86 -1.77
CA PHE A 384 -13.55 21.09 -2.76
C PHE A 384 -12.18 20.57 -2.25
N VAL A 385 -11.50 21.33 -1.38
CA VAL A 385 -10.18 20.95 -0.83
C VAL A 385 -10.28 20.19 0.49
N MET A 386 -11.26 20.49 1.34
CA MET A 386 -11.48 20.01 2.72
C MET A 386 -12.72 19.12 2.90
N THR A 387 -13.66 18.98 1.95
CA THR A 387 -14.71 17.93 1.98
C THR A 387 -14.12 16.54 1.95
N PRO A 388 -13.02 16.25 1.22
CA PRO A 388 -12.32 14.99 1.43
C PRO A 388 -11.73 14.86 2.86
N PHE A 389 -11.45 15.99 3.51
CA PHE A 389 -11.04 16.09 4.91
C PHE A 389 -12.25 16.38 5.83
N GLU A 390 -13.49 16.15 5.37
CA GLU A 390 -14.69 16.76 5.96
C GLU A 390 -14.72 16.51 7.45
N GLN A 391 -14.72 17.65 8.12
CA GLN A 391 -14.61 17.87 9.53
C GLN A 391 -15.57 16.92 10.25
N ALA A 392 -15.01 16.05 11.10
CA ALA A 392 -15.80 15.64 12.25
C ALA A 392 -16.32 16.94 12.87
N ARG A 393 -17.63 17.01 13.07
CA ARG A 393 -18.21 17.86 14.09
C ARG A 393 -18.16 16.99 15.34
N PRO A 394 -17.04 16.89 16.08
CA PRO A 394 -16.96 15.97 17.21
C PRO A 394 -17.99 16.32 18.30
N TRP A 395 -18.56 17.54 18.27
CA TRP A 395 -19.72 17.97 19.05
C TRP A 395 -21.09 17.40 18.57
N ARG A 396 -21.16 16.70 17.43
CA ARG A 396 -22.37 16.06 16.88
C ARG A 396 -22.09 14.58 16.60
N PHE A 397 -22.40 13.71 17.56
CA PHE A 397 -22.47 12.23 17.44
C PHE A 397 -21.15 11.49 17.16
N ASN A 398 -20.65 10.71 18.13
CA ASN A 398 -19.67 9.62 17.98
C ASN A 398 -18.58 9.88 16.91
N GLY A 399 -18.07 11.12 16.88
CA GLY A 399 -17.48 11.72 15.69
C GLY A 399 -16.03 11.31 15.42
N LEU A 400 -15.43 10.53 16.32
CA LEU A 400 -14.01 10.18 16.28
C LEU A 400 -13.76 8.68 16.14
N LYS A 401 -14.79 7.84 15.98
CA LYS A 401 -14.58 6.42 15.68
C LYS A 401 -13.70 6.25 14.43
N SER A 402 -12.70 5.38 14.51
CA SER A 402 -11.68 5.12 13.46
C SER A 402 -10.71 6.29 13.19
N TRP A 403 -10.69 7.31 14.05
CA TRP A 403 -9.62 8.29 14.08
C TRP A 403 -8.44 7.78 14.89
N ILE A 404 -7.30 8.44 14.71
CA ILE A 404 -6.12 8.23 15.54
C ILE A 404 -6.07 9.32 16.61
N ALA A 405 -6.08 8.92 17.87
CA ALA A 405 -5.75 9.75 19.02
C ALA A 405 -4.25 9.69 19.27
N VAL A 406 -3.57 10.82 19.37
CA VAL A 406 -2.15 10.89 19.76
C VAL A 406 -2.10 11.47 21.16
N VAL A 407 -1.65 10.65 22.12
CA VAL A 407 -1.45 11.08 23.49
C VAL A 407 0.01 11.42 23.68
N GLN A 408 0.27 12.63 24.19
CA GLN A 408 1.59 13.11 24.53
C GLN A 408 1.69 13.23 26.05
N ASN A 409 2.64 12.49 26.63
CA ASN A 409 2.86 12.59 28.06
C ASN A 409 3.65 13.85 28.44
N THR A 410 3.62 14.22 29.72
CA THR A 410 4.41 15.35 30.26
C THR A 410 5.93 15.25 30.03
N ALA A 411 6.47 14.06 29.73
CA ALA A 411 7.86 13.85 29.34
C ALA A 411 8.12 14.06 27.83
N GLY A 412 7.09 14.38 27.04
CA GLY A 412 7.14 14.62 25.61
C GLY A 412 7.10 13.36 24.74
N GLN A 413 6.80 12.18 25.30
CA GLN A 413 6.63 10.95 24.54
C GLN A 413 5.24 10.88 23.92
N GLU A 414 5.17 10.56 22.64
CA GLU A 414 3.92 10.48 21.88
C GLU A 414 3.56 9.04 21.50
N GLN A 415 2.35 8.63 21.83
CA GLN A 415 1.78 7.35 21.42
C GLN A 415 0.46 7.56 20.68
N ALA A 416 0.30 6.86 19.56
CA ALA A 416 -0.88 6.96 18.69
C ALA A 416 -1.77 5.73 18.87
N PHE A 417 -3.08 5.94 18.84
CA PHE A 417 -4.11 4.94 19.15
C PHE A 417 -5.31 5.08 18.24
N GLU A 418 -5.85 3.97 17.73
CA GLU A 418 -7.13 3.98 17.03
C GLU A 418 -8.30 4.12 18.02
N VAL A 419 -9.16 5.10 17.80
CA VAL A 419 -10.36 5.37 18.58
C VAL A 419 -11.46 4.37 18.20
N ARG A 420 -11.94 3.59 19.17
CA ARG A 420 -12.96 2.54 18.97
C ARG A 420 -14.37 3.07 19.13
N THR A 421 -14.59 3.86 20.17
CA THR A 421 -15.84 4.57 20.44
C THR A 421 -15.52 5.95 20.96
N SER A 422 -16.42 6.90 20.69
CA SER A 422 -16.26 8.29 21.11
C SER A 422 -17.58 8.89 21.61
N ASP A 423 -17.49 9.67 22.67
CA ASP A 423 -18.49 10.63 23.12
C ASP A 423 -17.88 12.05 22.97
N PRO A 424 -18.66 13.13 22.86
CA PRO A 424 -18.20 14.52 22.92
C PRO A 424 -17.08 14.90 23.91
N ASP A 425 -16.86 14.16 24.99
CA ASP A 425 -15.85 14.44 26.01
C ASP A 425 -15.02 13.21 26.42
N ALA A 426 -15.21 12.07 25.76
CA ALA A 426 -14.50 10.83 26.07
C ALA A 426 -14.18 10.00 24.83
N VAL A 427 -13.01 9.37 24.81
CA VAL A 427 -12.64 8.36 23.81
C VAL A 427 -12.21 7.07 24.47
N LYS A 428 -12.63 5.94 23.89
CA LYS A 428 -12.16 4.62 24.29
C LYS A 428 -11.16 4.08 23.27
N VAL A 429 -9.99 3.69 23.76
CA VAL A 429 -8.97 2.98 22.98
C VAL A 429 -9.01 1.48 23.30
N ARG A 430 -8.24 0.68 22.55
CA ARG A 430 -8.25 -0.78 22.69
C ARG A 430 -7.53 -1.26 23.97
N ALA A 431 -6.32 -0.77 24.20
CA ALA A 431 -5.51 -1.01 25.38
C ALA A 431 -4.28 -0.09 25.38
N TRP A 432 -3.74 0.20 26.57
CA TRP A 432 -2.48 0.89 26.72
C TRP A 432 -1.29 -0.07 26.52
N PRO A 433 -0.23 0.32 25.81
CA PRO A 433 1.01 -0.46 25.75
C PRO A 433 1.57 -0.61 27.16
N GLU A 434 2.19 -1.76 27.48
CA GLU A 434 2.81 -2.00 28.80
C GLU A 434 3.79 -0.90 29.24
N ASN A 435 4.33 -0.12 28.29
CA ASN A 435 5.31 0.93 28.52
C ASN A 435 4.75 2.36 28.39
N PHE A 436 3.45 2.55 28.19
CA PHE A 436 2.84 3.85 28.03
C PHE A 436 1.43 3.86 28.62
N GLU A 437 1.31 4.39 29.83
CA GLU A 437 0.02 4.61 30.48
C GLU A 437 -0.20 6.12 30.63
N PRO A 438 -1.26 6.68 30.01
CA PRO A 438 -1.53 8.12 30.08
C PRO A 438 -1.85 8.55 31.51
N GLN A 439 -1.59 9.81 31.82
CA GLN A 439 -1.87 10.42 33.12
C GLN A 439 -2.73 11.66 32.99
N VAL A 440 -3.45 12.00 34.07
CA VAL A 440 -4.18 13.28 34.15
C VAL A 440 -3.17 14.42 34.06
N GLY A 441 -3.36 15.32 33.09
CA GLY A 441 -2.40 16.39 32.75
C GLY A 441 -1.58 16.14 31.48
N ASP A 442 -1.64 14.93 30.91
CA ASP A 442 -1.17 14.67 29.55
C ASP A 442 -2.12 15.29 28.51
N THR A 443 -1.66 15.42 27.26
CA THR A 443 -2.47 15.98 26.17
C THR A 443 -2.87 14.91 25.15
N VAL A 444 -4.02 15.08 24.54
CA VAL A 444 -4.52 14.24 23.45
C VAL A 444 -4.89 15.10 22.24
N SER A 445 -4.38 14.75 21.07
CA SER A 445 -4.78 15.31 19.78
C SER A 445 -5.43 14.22 18.92
N PHE A 446 -6.14 14.60 17.86
CA PHE A 446 -6.81 13.64 16.99
C PHE A 446 -6.59 13.94 15.51
N TYR A 447 -6.43 12.91 14.70
CA TYR A 447 -6.45 13.05 13.25
C TYR A 447 -7.14 11.86 12.59
N LYS A 448 -7.82 12.11 11.47
CA LYS A 448 -8.36 11.05 10.64
C LYS A 448 -7.26 10.52 9.72
N PRO A 449 -6.92 9.23 9.75
CA PRO A 449 -5.90 8.70 8.88
C PRO A 449 -6.34 8.85 7.42
N LEU A 450 -5.43 9.29 6.56
CA LEU A 450 -5.66 9.36 5.11
C LEU A 450 -5.52 7.96 4.52
N SER A 451 -6.58 7.45 3.90
CA SER A 451 -6.53 6.17 3.18
C SER A 451 -5.63 6.27 1.96
N GLY A 452 -5.03 5.15 1.54
CA GLY A 452 -4.11 5.15 0.40
C GLY A 452 -4.79 5.55 -0.90
N ALA A 453 -6.07 5.20 -1.06
CA ALA A 453 -6.88 5.64 -2.20
C ALA A 453 -7.03 7.17 -2.27
N ARG A 454 -7.31 7.81 -1.14
CA ARG A 454 -7.48 9.27 -1.07
C ARG A 454 -6.17 9.99 -1.32
N VAL A 455 -5.08 9.53 -0.70
CA VAL A 455 -3.73 10.06 -0.94
C VAL A 455 -3.38 9.97 -2.42
N GLY A 456 -3.69 8.83 -3.04
CA GLY A 456 -3.50 8.60 -4.45
C GLY A 456 -4.25 9.60 -5.32
N LEU A 457 -5.57 9.74 -5.14
CA LEU A 457 -6.41 10.67 -5.91
C LEU A 457 -6.01 12.12 -5.73
N MET A 458 -5.77 12.55 -4.49
CA MET A 458 -5.30 13.92 -4.21
C MET A 458 -3.99 14.20 -4.92
N THR A 459 -3.02 13.28 -4.82
CA THR A 459 -1.71 13.46 -5.45
C THR A 459 -1.86 13.54 -6.98
N ILE A 460 -2.72 12.75 -7.62
CA ILE A 460 -3.00 12.87 -9.06
C ILE A 460 -3.54 14.26 -9.39
N GLY A 461 -4.58 14.70 -8.66
CA GLY A 461 -5.21 16.00 -8.89
C GLY A 461 -4.21 17.15 -8.75
N PHE A 462 -3.43 17.16 -7.67
CA PHE A 462 -2.42 18.19 -7.43
C PHE A 462 -1.28 18.16 -8.45
N THR A 463 -0.78 16.97 -8.80
CA THR A 463 0.28 16.86 -9.82
C THR A 463 -0.17 17.35 -11.19
N LEU A 464 -1.40 17.01 -11.62
CA LEU A 464 -1.97 17.52 -12.87
C LEU A 464 -2.18 19.02 -12.82
N PHE A 465 -2.73 19.54 -11.73
CA PHE A 465 -2.96 20.97 -11.54
C PHE A 465 -1.65 21.76 -11.63
N VAL A 466 -0.61 21.31 -10.91
CA VAL A 466 0.70 21.96 -10.90
C VAL A 466 1.43 21.78 -12.23
N PHE A 467 1.27 20.63 -12.90
CA PHE A 467 1.75 20.43 -14.26
C PHE A 467 1.16 21.47 -15.22
N ILE A 468 -0.16 21.70 -15.11
CA ILE A 468 -0.89 22.65 -15.94
C ILE A 468 -0.42 24.08 -15.66
N LEU A 469 -0.43 24.51 -14.40
CA LEU A 469 0.01 25.86 -14.03
C LEU A 469 1.46 26.11 -14.43
N GLY A 470 2.37 25.18 -14.11
CA GLY A 470 3.78 25.30 -14.49
C GLY A 470 3.96 25.43 -16.01
N SER A 471 3.16 24.70 -16.78
CA SER A 471 3.17 24.76 -18.25
C SER A 471 2.53 26.01 -18.83
N LEU A 472 1.58 26.63 -18.14
CA LEU A 472 0.97 27.88 -18.55
C LEU A 472 1.85 29.09 -18.22
N PHE A 473 2.45 29.12 -17.03
CA PHE A 473 3.27 30.24 -16.55
C PHE A 473 4.72 30.19 -17.06
N PHE A 474 5.27 28.99 -17.26
CA PHE A 474 6.62 28.79 -17.76
C PHE A 474 6.60 27.89 -19.00
N PRO A 475 6.02 28.37 -20.12
CA PRO A 475 5.95 27.59 -21.34
C PRO A 475 7.36 27.18 -21.78
N GLY A 476 7.51 25.89 -22.15
CA GLY A 476 8.79 25.39 -22.65
C GLY A 476 9.20 26.16 -23.90
N SER A 477 10.51 26.41 -24.08
CA SER A 477 11.01 26.95 -25.33
C SER A 477 10.62 25.97 -26.44
N GLN A 478 9.66 26.34 -27.28
CA GLN A 478 9.46 25.59 -28.52
C GLN A 478 10.77 25.67 -29.29
N THR A 479 11.53 24.58 -29.32
CA THR A 479 12.49 24.36 -30.39
C THR A 479 11.66 24.33 -31.67
N LYS A 480 11.55 25.49 -32.31
CA LYS A 480 11.30 25.60 -33.75
C LYS A 480 12.38 24.76 -34.43
N GLY A 481 12.08 23.51 -34.73
CA GLY A 481 13.07 22.56 -35.21
C GLY A 481 12.44 21.33 -35.84
N GLY A 482 11.92 21.49 -37.05
CA GLY A 482 11.87 20.45 -38.08
C GLY A 482 10.90 19.29 -37.87
N HIS A 483 9.66 19.46 -38.35
CA HIS A 483 9.07 18.37 -39.13
C HIS A 483 9.86 18.25 -40.44
N GLN A 484 10.71 17.23 -40.54
CA GLN A 484 11.01 16.51 -41.77
C GLN A 484 11.11 15.02 -41.47
#